data_AF-A0A1E5XIT0-F1
#
_entry.id   AF-A0A1E5XIT0-F1
#
_cell.length_a   1.000
_cell.length_b   1.000
_cell.length_c   1.000
_cell.angle_alpha   90.00
_cell.angle_beta   90.00
_cell.angle_gamma   90.00
#
_symmetry.space_group_name_H-M   'P 1'
#
loop_
_entity.id
_entity.type
_entity.pdbx_description
1 polymer ?
#
loop_
_entity_poly.entity_id
_entity_poly.type
_entity_poly.pdbx_seq_one_letter_code
_entity_poly.pdbx_strand_id
1 'polypeptide(L)'
;MAPASAEIADYLEAGWTIAGFSTSFSEALVIFYSVLLRRGDAVVAVTVGRNRSQEVYRSVEVLSPASPPRAVLSSAPASGG
;
A
#
# COMPACT_ATOMS: atom_id res chain seq x y z
N MET A 1 10.45 -15.67 11.16
CA MET A 1 9.69 -14.71 10.36
C MET A 1 9.28 -13.57 11.29
N ALA A 2 9.66 -12.32 11.01
CA ALA A 2 9.29 -11.18 11.85
C ALA A 2 7.76 -10.95 11.79
N PRO A 3 7.07 -10.48 12.84
CA PRO A 3 5.63 -10.21 12.80
C PRO A 3 5.31 -9.10 11.80
N ALA A 4 4.09 -9.04 11.27
CA ALA A 4 3.74 -8.03 10.26
C ALA A 4 3.86 -6.59 10.77
N SER A 5 3.75 -6.40 12.09
CA SER A 5 4.02 -5.13 12.74
C SER A 5 5.47 -4.67 12.61
N ALA A 6 6.44 -5.59 12.59
CA ALA A 6 7.85 -5.27 12.38
C ALA A 6 8.09 -4.83 10.93
N GLU A 7 7.47 -5.50 9.96
CA GLU A 7 7.58 -5.14 8.56
C GLU A 7 6.97 -3.76 8.25
N ILE A 8 5.83 -3.44 8.86
CA ILE A 8 5.27 -2.07 8.80
C ILE A 8 6.22 -1.06 9.45
N ALA A 9 6.82 -1.39 10.61
CA ALA A 9 7.79 -0.51 11.26
C ALA A 9 9.01 -0.23 10.36
N ASP A 10 9.53 -1.23 9.67
CA ASP A 10 10.66 -1.07 8.72
C ASP A 10 10.30 -0.08 7.59
N TYR A 11 9.08 -0.15 7.03
CA TYR A 11 8.62 0.82 6.05
C TYR A 11 8.53 2.24 6.62
N LEU A 12 8.01 2.40 7.84
CA LEU A 12 7.90 3.69 8.52
C LEU A 12 9.28 4.29 8.81
N GLU A 13 10.23 3.49 9.28
CA GLU A 13 11.63 3.90 9.50
C GLU A 13 12.32 4.27 8.19
N ALA A 14 11.97 3.60 7.08
CA ALA A 14 12.44 3.93 5.74
C ALA A 14 11.74 5.17 5.13
N GLY A 15 10.88 5.87 5.87
CA GLY A 15 10.23 7.11 5.47
C GLY A 15 8.97 6.94 4.62
N TRP A 16 8.35 5.76 4.61
CA TRP A 16 7.00 5.58 4.08
C TRP A 16 5.96 6.10 5.07
N THR A 17 4.79 6.49 4.56
CA THR A 17 3.69 7.00 5.38
C THR A 17 2.45 6.13 5.23
N ILE A 18 1.62 6.06 6.28
CA ILE A 18 0.33 5.37 6.22
C ILE A 18 -0.63 6.21 5.38
N ALA A 19 -1.08 5.65 4.25
CA ALA A 19 -2.05 6.25 3.35
C ALA A 19 -3.49 5.80 3.65
N GLY A 20 -3.67 4.67 4.31
CA GLY A 20 -4.98 4.15 4.68
C GLY A 20 -4.92 2.80 5.37
N PHE A 21 -6.05 2.38 5.92
CA PHE A 21 -6.23 1.06 6.51
C PHE A 21 -7.59 0.49 6.10
N SER A 22 -7.67 -0.83 5.98
CA SER A 22 -8.93 -1.54 5.74
C SER A 22 -9.00 -2.82 6.54
N THR A 23 -10.20 -3.19 6.95
CA THR A 23 -10.47 -4.46 7.63
C THR A 23 -11.53 -5.21 6.87
N SER A 24 -11.32 -6.50 6.61
CA SER A 24 -12.32 -7.39 6.02
C SER A 24 -12.40 -8.71 6.78
N PHE A 25 -13.52 -9.41 6.61
CA PHE A 25 -13.81 -10.67 7.29
C PHE A 25 -14.01 -11.77 6.25
N SER A 26 -13.43 -12.94 6.51
CA SER A 26 -13.73 -14.16 5.76
C SER A 26 -14.75 -15.03 6.51
N GLU A 27 -15.51 -15.81 5.75
CA GLU A 27 -16.41 -16.85 6.28
C GLU A 27 -15.68 -17.85 7.20
N ALA A 28 -14.36 -18.01 7.04
CA ALA A 28 -13.52 -18.87 7.87
C ALA A 28 -13.08 -18.25 9.22
N LEU A 29 -13.76 -17.21 9.71
CA LEU A 29 -13.41 -16.46 10.94
C LEU A 29 -12.00 -15.85 10.93
N VAL A 30 -11.43 -15.63 9.75
CA VAL A 30 -10.17 -14.89 9.58
C VAL A 30 -10.50 -13.42 9.38
N ILE A 31 -9.88 -12.56 10.19
CA ILE A 31 -9.95 -11.11 10.04
C ILE A 31 -8.70 -10.66 9.28
N PHE A 32 -8.90 -10.02 8.14
CA PHE A 32 -7.83 -9.43 7.36
C PHE A 32 -7.69 -7.95 7.68
N TYR A 33 -6.47 -7.53 7.99
CA TYR A 33 -6.08 -6.15 8.19
C TYR A 33 -5.12 -5.77 7.08
N SER A 34 -5.43 -4.73 6.31
CA SER A 34 -4.52 -4.19 5.31
C SER A 34 -4.12 -2.77 5.67
N VAL A 35 -2.82 -2.49 5.63
CA VAL A 35 -2.26 -1.15 5.78
C VAL A 35 -1.67 -0.73 4.44
N LEU A 36 -2.14 0.40 3.93
CA LEU A 36 -1.61 1.04 2.73
C LEU A 36 -0.48 1.99 3.14
N LEU A 37 0.70 1.78 2.58
CA LEU A 37 1.89 2.59 2.78
C LEU A 37 2.22 3.32 1.49
N ARG A 38 2.56 4.60 1.57
CA ARG A 38 2.89 5.45 0.43
C ARG A 38 4.26 6.09 0.59
N ARG A 39 5.00 6.18 -0.51
CA ARG A 39 6.21 7.00 -0.62
C ARG A 39 6.30 7.60 -2.03
N GLY A 40 6.15 8.91 -2.13
CA GLY A 40 5.96 9.57 -3.43
C GLY A 40 4.70 9.03 -4.12
N ASP A 41 4.87 8.48 -5.32
CA ASP A 41 3.76 7.87 -6.09
C ASP A 41 3.69 6.34 -5.97
N ALA A 42 4.61 5.73 -5.21
CA ALA A 42 4.57 4.30 -4.92
C ALA A 42 3.60 4.02 -3.77
N VAL A 43 2.80 2.97 -3.92
CA VAL A 43 1.87 2.47 -2.90
C VAL A 43 2.08 0.98 -2.72
N VAL A 44 2.22 0.56 -1.46
CA VAL A 44 2.33 -0.84 -1.04
C VAL A 44 1.21 -1.15 -0.07
N ALA A 45 0.60 -2.32 -0.18
CA ALA A 45 -0.35 -2.86 0.78
C ALA A 45 0.33 -3.99 1.57
N VAL A 46 0.33 -3.89 2.90
CA VAL A 46 0.70 -4.99 3.79
C VAL A 46 -0.59 -5.56 4.36
N THR A 47 -0.91 -6.81 4.04
CA THR A 47 -2.12 -7.50 4.49
C THR A 47 -1.78 -8.64 5.43
N VAL A 48 -2.53 -8.72 6.54
CA VAL A 48 -2.35 -9.71 7.60
C VAL A 48 -3.70 -10.34 7.88
N GLY A 49 -3.80 -11.66 7.72
CA GLY A 49 -4.97 -12.43 8.15
C GLY A 49 -4.72 -13.02 9.53
N ARG A 50 -5.63 -12.77 10.48
CA ARG A 50 -5.58 -13.36 11.82
C ARG A 50 -6.77 -14.24 12.09
N ASN A 51 -6.53 -15.42 12.64
CA ASN A 51 -7.53 -16.25 13.29
C ASN A 51 -7.32 -16.12 14.80
N ARG A 52 -8.27 -15.48 15.51
CA ARG A 52 -8.10 -15.07 16.91
C ARG A 52 -6.81 -14.24 17.06
N SER A 53 -5.91 -14.63 17.97
CA SER A 53 -4.64 -13.95 18.20
C SER A 53 -3.51 -14.41 17.28
N GLN A 54 -3.74 -15.40 16.42
CA GLN A 54 -2.70 -15.98 15.57
C GLN A 54 -2.73 -15.38 14.17
N GLU A 55 -1.58 -14.93 13.69
CA GLU A 55 -1.37 -14.59 12.28
C GLU A 55 -1.32 -15.88 11.45
N VAL A 56 -2.21 -15.99 10.46
CA VAL A 56 -2.37 -17.19 9.60
C VAL A 56 -2.16 -16.89 8.12
N TYR A 57 -2.13 -15.61 7.74
CA TYR A 57 -1.87 -15.16 6.39
C TYR A 57 -1.07 -13.86 6.41
N ARG A 58 -0.17 -13.70 5.44
CA ARG A 58 0.51 -12.44 5.17
C ARG A 58 0.75 -12.27 3.67
N SER A 59 0.56 -11.06 3.17
CA SER A 59 1.06 -10.64 1.87
C SER A 59 1.53 -9.19 1.87
N VAL A 60 2.46 -8.90 0.97
CA VAL A 60 2.83 -7.52 0.60
C VAL A 60 2.61 -7.38 -0.89
N GLU A 61 1.81 -6.39 -1.29
CA GLU A 61 1.44 -6.14 -2.68
C GLU A 61 1.85 -4.70 -3.08
N VAL A 62 2.47 -4.54 -4.24
CA VAL A 62 2.82 -3.22 -4.78
C VAL A 62 1.67 -2.78 -5.70
N LEU A 63 0.86 -1.82 -5.26
CA LEU A 63 -0.39 -1.41 -5.93
C LEU A 63 -0.18 -0.37 -7.03
N SER A 64 0.87 0.45 -6.92
CA SER A 64 1.31 1.35 -7.98
C SER A 64 2.83 1.28 -8.10
N PRO A 65 3.41 0.80 -9.20
CA PRO A 65 4.74 1.24 -9.56
C PRO A 65 4.64 2.75 -9.82
N ALA A 66 5.59 3.54 -9.30
CA ALA A 66 5.55 5.00 -9.37
C ALA A 66 5.06 5.47 -10.75
N SER A 67 3.94 6.21 -10.78
CA SER A 67 3.43 6.74 -12.05
C SER A 67 4.53 7.58 -12.69
N PRO A 68 4.79 7.48 -14.01
CA PRO A 68 5.67 8.43 -14.65
C PRO A 68 5.09 9.83 -14.35
N PRO A 69 5.92 10.79 -13.90
CA PRO A 69 5.45 12.14 -13.60
C PRO A 69 4.66 12.61 -14.81
N ARG A 70 3.46 13.17 -14.61
CA ARG A 70 2.64 13.72 -15.70
C ARG A 70 3.57 14.57 -16.55
N ALA A 71 4.00 14.03 -17.69
CA ALA A 71 4.72 14.80 -18.68
C ALA A 71 3.79 15.95 -18.95
N VAL A 72 4.25 17.16 -18.62
CA VAL A 72 3.61 18.42 -18.94
C VAL A 72 3.09 18.22 -20.36
N LEU A 73 1.77 18.09 -20.52
CA LEU A 73 1.14 18.03 -21.83
C LEU A 73 1.62 19.31 -22.49
N SER A 74 2.62 19.14 -23.35
CA SER A 74 3.32 20.22 -24.01
C SER A 74 2.24 21.05 -24.64
N SER A 75 2.15 22.31 -24.20
CA SER A 75 1.31 23.32 -24.77
C SER A 75 1.58 23.34 -26.27
N ALA A 76 0.73 22.68 -27.05
CA ALA A 76 0.71 22.92 -28.48
C ALA A 76 0.37 24.41 -28.64
N PRO A 77 1.19 25.19 -29.36
CA PRO A 77 0.91 26.60 -29.53
C PRO A 77 -0.44 26.73 -30.24
N ALA A 78 -1.29 27.64 -29.74
CA ALA A 78 -2.50 28.03 -30.43
C ALA A 78 -2.08 28.57 -31.81
N SER A 79 -2.30 27.77 -32.85
CA SER A 79 -2.17 28.22 -34.23
C SER A 79 -3.31 29.21 -34.48
N GLY A 80 -2.98 30.50 -34.45
CA GLY A 80 -3.85 31.56 -34.93
C GLY A 80 -3.99 31.51 -36.45
N GLY A 81 -5.21 31.79 -36.92
CA GLY A 81 -5.60 31.94 -38.32
C GLY A 81 -7.00 32.53 -38.38
#